data_AF-A0AAW6I167-F1
#
_entry.id   AF-A0AAW6I167-F1
#
_cell.length_a   1.000
_cell.length_b   1.000
_cell.length_c   1.000
_cell.angle_alpha   90.00
_cell.angle_beta   90.00
_cell.angle_gamma   90.00
#
_symmetry.space_group_name_H-M   'P 1'
#
loop_
_entity.id
_entity.type
_entity.pdbx_description
1 polymer ?
#
loop_
_entity_poly.entity_id
_entity_poly.type
_entity_poly.pdbx_seq_one_letter_code
_entity_poly.pdbx_strand_id
1 'polypeptide(L)'
;MTDEQSPEEYISYNGLGRSPMIWGIPYMAGLAIMCLSLLGGLLLGTFVASWGWLFSLIGVPMILFVKIICTNDDKAIRILMLEVKWSLLKALNGNAKYHGGTMAIAPTTYGRKLKNVKRYFKKTVCG
;
A
#
# COMPACT_ATOMS: atom_id res chain seq x y z
N MET A 1 5.91 -39.09 -30.44
CA MET A 1 6.14 -38.41 -29.16
C MET A 1 7.19 -37.35 -29.40
N THR A 2 6.81 -36.08 -29.41
CA THR A 2 7.74 -34.95 -29.42
C THR A 2 7.95 -34.54 -27.97
N ASP A 3 9.18 -34.71 -27.49
CA ASP A 3 9.59 -34.29 -26.15
C ASP A 3 9.45 -32.76 -26.02
N GLU A 4 8.37 -32.34 -25.37
CA GLU A 4 8.17 -30.95 -24.96
C GLU A 4 8.99 -30.73 -23.69
N GLN A 5 10.24 -30.31 -23.88
CA GLN A 5 11.17 -30.03 -22.80
C GLN A 5 10.69 -28.78 -22.05
N SER A 6 10.20 -28.96 -20.82
CA SER A 6 9.78 -27.84 -19.97
C SER A 6 10.98 -26.92 -19.72
N PRO A 7 10.86 -25.58 -19.90
CA PRO A 7 11.96 -24.69 -19.58
C PRO A 7 12.29 -24.80 -18.09
N GLU A 8 13.50 -25.27 -17.76
CA GLU A 8 13.93 -25.57 -16.40
C GLU A 8 14.21 -24.34 -15.52
N GLU A 9 14.13 -23.13 -16.06
CA GLU A 9 14.32 -21.92 -15.28
C GLU A 9 13.36 -20.84 -15.77
N TYR A 10 12.28 -20.65 -15.01
CA TYR A 10 11.62 -19.34 -15.04
C TYR A 10 12.64 -18.35 -14.50
N ILE A 11 13.04 -17.37 -15.32
CA ILE A 11 13.74 -16.16 -14.85
C ILE A 11 12.73 -15.46 -13.93
N SER A 12 12.61 -15.94 -12.69
CA SER A 12 11.95 -15.22 -11.64
C SER A 12 12.83 -13.99 -11.46
N TYR A 13 12.37 -12.85 -11.94
CA TYR A 13 13.05 -11.59 -11.75
C TYR A 13 12.95 -11.24 -10.26
N ASN A 14 13.73 -11.93 -9.43
CA ASN A 14 13.71 -11.82 -7.98
C ASN A 14 14.06 -10.38 -7.56
N GLY A 15 14.80 -9.66 -8.42
CA GLY A 15 15.08 -8.23 -8.30
C GLY A 15 13.93 -7.28 -8.69
N LEU A 16 13.02 -7.65 -9.61
CA LEU A 16 11.86 -6.80 -9.97
C LEU A 16 10.76 -6.83 -8.89
N GLY A 17 10.73 -7.88 -8.06
CA GLY A 17 9.73 -8.04 -7.00
C GLY A 17 10.08 -7.33 -5.69
N ARG A 18 11.33 -6.88 -5.53
CA ARG A 18 11.85 -6.21 -4.34
C ARG A 18 11.89 -4.71 -4.56
N SER A 19 11.52 -3.94 -3.55
CA SER A 19 11.58 -2.47 -3.65
C SER A 19 13.04 -2.00 -3.77
N PRO A 20 13.39 -1.08 -4.69
CA PRO A 20 14.74 -0.54 -4.79
C PRO A 20 15.06 0.28 -3.52
N MET A 21 16.04 -0.19 -2.74
CA MET A 21 16.43 0.40 -1.46
C MET A 21 17.88 0.89 -1.48
N ILE A 22 18.13 2.05 -0.89
CA ILE A 22 19.47 2.60 -0.65
C ILE A 22 19.65 2.69 0.87
N TRP A 23 20.69 2.05 1.41
CA TRP A 23 20.95 2.01 2.87
C TRP A 23 19.76 1.55 3.73
N GLY A 24 18.95 0.62 3.19
CA GLY A 24 17.76 0.09 3.87
C GLY A 24 16.52 1.00 3.80
N ILE A 25 16.59 2.10 3.03
CA ILE A 25 15.47 3.02 2.81
C ILE A 25 14.97 2.86 1.37
N PRO A 26 13.67 2.66 1.14
CA PRO A 26 13.11 2.62 -0.22
C PRO A 26 13.34 3.97 -0.93
N TYR A 27 13.96 3.93 -2.10
CA TYR A 27 14.43 5.12 -2.80
C TYR A 27 13.31 6.14 -3.02
N MET A 28 12.15 5.69 -3.51
CA MET A 28 11.00 6.57 -3.80
C MET A 28 10.43 7.21 -2.52
N ALA A 29 10.42 6.48 -1.40
CA ALA A 29 9.94 7.02 -0.13
C ALA A 29 10.92 8.04 0.44
N GLY A 30 12.22 7.74 0.43
CA GLY A 30 13.26 8.67 0.87
C GLY A 30 13.28 9.96 0.05
N LEU A 31 13.18 9.86 -1.28
CA LEU A 31 13.10 11.01 -2.18
C LEU A 31 11.87 11.88 -1.88
N ALA A 32 10.69 11.27 -1.72
CA ALA A 32 9.47 12.00 -1.39
C ALA A 32 9.59 12.76 -0.07
N ILE A 33 10.14 12.13 0.98
CA ILE A 33 10.33 12.78 2.28
C ILE A 33 11.30 13.96 2.19
N MET A 34 12.43 13.79 1.48
CA MET A 34 13.39 14.87 1.27
C MET A 34 12.76 16.05 0.52
N CYS A 35 12.06 15.78 -0.59
CA CYS A 35 11.39 16.83 -1.36
C CYS A 35 10.31 17.53 -0.54
N LEU A 36 9.46 16.81 0.17
CA LEU A 36 8.40 17.41 1.00
C LEU A 36 8.96 18.23 2.15
N SER A 37 10.05 17.77 2.77
CA SER A 37 10.68 18.49 3.88
C SER A 37 11.36 19.78 3.39
N LEU A 38 12.07 19.73 2.26
CA LEU A 38 12.70 20.90 1.66
C LEU A 38 11.67 21.91 1.14
N LEU A 39 10.64 21.46 0.41
CA LEU A 39 9.57 22.33 -0.09
C LEU A 39 8.76 22.93 1.06
N GLY A 40 8.44 22.13 2.09
CA GLY A 40 7.76 22.61 3.28
C GLY A 40 8.60 23.64 4.04
N GLY A 41 9.91 23.40 4.17
CA GLY A 41 10.84 24.34 4.78
C GLY A 41 10.97 25.64 4.01
N LEU A 42 10.98 25.59 2.68
CA LEU A 42 10.99 26.77 1.82
C LEU A 42 9.71 27.58 1.98
N LEU A 43 8.54 26.94 1.88
CA LEU A 43 7.24 27.61 2.04
C LEU A 43 7.12 28.25 3.42
N LEU A 44 7.38 27.48 4.48
CA LEU A 44 7.31 28.02 5.84
C LEU A 44 8.38 29.09 6.08
N GLY A 45 9.56 28.95 5.50
CA GLY A 45 10.63 29.96 5.58
C GLY A 45 10.20 31.30 4.98
N THR A 46 9.39 31.27 3.91
CA THR A 46 8.85 32.50 3.30
C THR A 46 7.72 33.15 4.09
N PHE A 47 6.85 32.36 4.75
CA PHE A 47 5.67 32.90 5.44
C PHE A 47 5.85 33.12 6.95
N VAL A 48 6.67 32.30 7.60
CA VAL A 48 6.86 32.24 9.07
C VAL A 48 8.27 32.73 9.46
N ALA A 49 8.96 33.38 8.52
CA ALA A 49 10.35 33.85 8.65
C ALA A 49 11.34 32.69 8.92
N SER A 50 12.54 33.01 9.44
CA SER A 50 13.67 32.07 9.53
C SER A 50 13.38 30.77 10.29
N TRP A 51 12.38 30.76 11.18
CA TRP A 51 11.94 29.58 11.91
C TRP A 51 11.34 28.50 10.99
N GLY A 52 10.80 28.88 9.84
CA GLY A 52 10.25 27.94 8.87
C GLY A 52 11.28 26.98 8.27
N TRP A 53 12.55 27.37 8.22
CA TRP A 53 13.63 26.50 7.75
C TRP A 53 13.87 25.29 8.67
N LEU A 54 13.53 25.38 9.96
CA LEU A 54 13.62 24.26 10.89
C LEU A 54 12.70 23.11 10.48
N PHE A 55 11.63 23.38 9.74
CA PHE A 55 10.77 22.33 9.19
C PHE A 55 11.51 21.41 8.22
N SER A 56 12.55 21.90 7.54
CA SER A 56 13.38 21.06 6.67
C SER A 56 14.19 20.01 7.44
N LEU A 57 14.37 20.17 8.76
CA LEU A 57 15.05 19.18 9.59
C LEU A 57 14.14 17.99 9.95
N ILE A 58 12.82 18.13 9.86
CA ILE A 58 11.85 17.07 10.15
C ILE A 58 11.99 15.89 9.16
N GLY A 59 12.53 16.12 7.96
CA GLY A 59 12.84 15.05 7.01
C GLY A 59 13.80 14.01 7.57
N VAL A 60 14.76 14.41 8.41
CA VAL A 60 15.77 13.51 9.00
C VAL A 60 15.15 12.43 9.91
N PRO A 61 14.39 12.77 10.97
CA PRO A 61 13.75 11.76 11.80
C PRO A 61 12.73 10.93 11.03
N MET A 62 12.06 11.49 10.01
CA MET A 62 11.16 10.73 9.15
C MET A 62 11.88 9.65 8.33
N ILE A 63 13.05 9.96 7.78
CA ILE A 63 13.86 8.98 7.05
C ILE A 63 14.36 7.87 7.98
N LEU A 64 14.77 8.23 9.21
CA LEU A 64 15.17 7.25 10.22
C LEU A 64 14.00 6.34 10.62
N PHE A 65 12.80 6.91 10.78
CA PHE A 65 11.59 6.14 11.05
C PHE A 65 11.30 5.12 9.94
N VAL A 66 11.37 5.55 8.67
CA VAL A 66 11.22 4.65 7.52
C VAL A 66 12.27 3.55 7.53
N LYS A 67 13.53 3.88 7.82
CA LYS A 67 14.62 2.90 7.92
C LYS A 67 14.33 1.83 8.98
N ILE A 68 13.82 2.22 10.15
CA ILE A 68 13.48 1.29 11.24
C ILE A 68 12.38 0.33 10.79
N ILE A 69 11.31 0.83 10.16
CA ILE A 69 10.20 0.01 9.68
C ILE A 69 10.66 -0.96 8.58
N CYS A 70 11.49 -0.50 7.65
CA CYS A 70 11.98 -1.30 6.53
C CYS A 70 13.13 -2.25 6.88
N THR A 71 13.58 -2.30 8.14
CA THR A 71 14.69 -3.18 8.55
C THR A 71 14.33 -4.66 8.38
N ASN A 72 13.07 -5.03 8.64
CA ASN A 72 12.62 -6.43 8.60
C ASN A 72 11.89 -6.81 7.30
N ASP A 73 11.28 -5.85 6.60
CA ASP A 73 10.47 -6.09 5.39
C ASP A 73 10.55 -4.90 4.42
N ASP A 74 10.92 -5.15 3.16
CA ASP A 74 11.04 -4.13 2.11
C ASP A 74 9.67 -3.59 1.64
N LYS A 75 8.59 -4.30 1.95
CA LYS A 75 7.20 -3.93 1.62
C LYS A 75 6.46 -3.28 2.77
N ALA A 76 7.10 -3.07 3.91
CA ALA A 76 6.46 -2.53 5.11
C ALA A 76 5.76 -1.18 4.89
N ILE A 77 6.34 -0.26 4.10
CA ILE A 77 5.70 1.02 3.76
C ILE A 77 4.37 0.81 3.03
N ARG A 78 4.32 -0.13 2.08
CA ARG A 78 3.12 -0.40 1.29
C ARG A 78 1.99 -0.94 2.19
N ILE A 79 2.35 -1.81 3.14
CA ILE A 79 1.40 -2.34 4.13
C ILE A 79 0.86 -1.21 5.00
N LEU A 80 1.75 -0.35 5.53
CA LEU A 80 1.37 0.81 6.33
C LEU A 80 0.45 1.75 5.56
N MET A 81 0.76 2.06 4.29
CA MET A 81 -0.12 2.89 3.46
C MET A 81 -1.51 2.26 3.25
N LEU A 82 -1.60 0.94 3.09
CA LEU A 82 -2.88 0.24 2.98
C LEU A 82 -3.67 0.31 4.28
N GLU A 83 -3.01 0.16 5.42
CA GLU A 83 -3.63 0.26 6.74
C GLU A 83 -4.15 1.68 7.02
N VAL A 84 -3.36 2.70 6.70
CA VAL A 84 -3.77 4.11 6.81
C VAL A 84 -4.95 4.40 5.88
N LYS A 85 -4.87 3.98 4.61
CA LYS A 85 -5.96 4.13 3.64
C LYS A 85 -7.24 3.46 4.12
N TRP A 86 -7.12 2.26 4.67
CA TRP A 86 -8.27 1.52 5.20
C TRP A 86 -8.87 2.20 6.43
N SER A 87 -8.03 2.69 7.33
CA SER A 87 -8.46 3.42 8.54
C SER A 87 -9.19 4.73 8.18
N LEU A 88 -8.68 5.48 7.20
CA LEU A 88 -9.33 6.68 6.68
C LEU A 88 -10.66 6.34 6.01
N LEU A 89 -10.70 5.32 5.15
CA LEU A 89 -11.93 4.90 4.49
C LEU A 89 -12.99 4.44 5.52
N LYS A 90 -12.57 3.73 6.56
CA LYS A 90 -13.43 3.33 7.69
C LYS A 90 -14.00 4.54 8.43
N ALA A 91 -13.17 5.56 8.68
CA ALA A 91 -13.59 6.78 9.36
C ALA A 91 -14.55 7.63 8.51
N LEU A 92 -14.31 7.71 7.19
CA LEU A 92 -15.05 8.60 6.29
C LEU A 92 -16.37 7.99 5.76
N ASN A 93 -16.42 6.70 5.45
CA ASN A 93 -17.57 6.14 4.71
C ASN A 93 -18.84 5.94 5.54
N GLY A 94 -18.81 6.08 6.87
CA GLY A 94 -19.95 5.84 7.77
C GLY A 94 -20.48 4.38 7.80
N ASN A 95 -20.15 3.57 6.78
CA ASN A 95 -20.61 2.21 6.59
C ASN A 95 -20.09 1.23 7.64
N ALA A 96 -18.99 1.60 8.31
CA ALA A 96 -18.49 0.88 9.47
C ALA A 96 -19.49 0.87 10.63
N LYS A 97 -20.34 1.89 10.76
CA LYS A 97 -21.39 1.93 11.81
C LYS A 97 -22.46 0.85 11.59
N TYR A 98 -22.79 0.55 10.33
CA TYR A 98 -23.81 -0.45 9.99
C TYR A 98 -23.31 -1.91 10.09
N HIS A 99 -21.99 -2.12 10.24
CA HIS A 99 -21.36 -3.43 10.32
C HIS A 99 -20.57 -3.62 11.63
N GLY A 100 -21.08 -3.06 12.73
CA GLY A 100 -20.51 -3.26 14.07
C GLY A 100 -19.08 -2.74 14.24
N GLY A 101 -18.70 -1.69 13.53
CA GLY A 101 -17.34 -1.14 13.57
C GLY A 101 -16.35 -1.87 12.66
N THR A 102 -16.80 -2.78 11.79
CA THR A 102 -15.97 -3.38 10.74
C THR A 102 -16.35 -2.83 9.38
N MET A 103 -15.39 -2.60 8.47
CA MET A 103 -15.74 -2.34 7.07
C MET A 103 -15.99 -3.68 6.38
N ALA A 104 -17.23 -4.14 6.40
CA ALA A 104 -17.60 -5.26 5.55
C ALA A 104 -17.66 -4.77 4.10
N ILE A 105 -16.83 -5.35 3.24
CA ILE A 105 -17.02 -5.25 1.79
C ILE A 105 -18.15 -6.22 1.47
N ALA A 106 -19.39 -5.76 1.68
CA ALA A 106 -20.54 -6.50 1.18
C ALA A 106 -20.52 -6.42 -0.35
N PRO A 107 -20.59 -7.55 -1.06
CA PRO A 107 -20.69 -7.51 -2.50
C PRO A 107 -22.01 -6.82 -2.88
N THR A 108 -21.93 -5.61 -3.41
CA THR A 108 -23.10 -4.77 -3.78
C THR A 108 -24.05 -5.43 -4.80
N THR A 109 -23.62 -6.55 -5.38
CA THR A 109 -24.33 -7.26 -6.46
C THR A 109 -24.37 -8.78 -6.25
N TYR A 110 -24.04 -9.30 -5.07
CA TYR A 110 -24.24 -10.74 -4.83
C TYR A 110 -25.74 -11.02 -4.69
N GLY A 111 -26.27 -11.93 -5.52
CA GLY A 111 -27.70 -12.29 -5.53
C GLY A 111 -28.60 -11.39 -6.38
N ARG A 112 -28.13 -10.27 -6.94
CA ARG A 112 -28.97 -9.35 -7.75
C ARG A 112 -29.50 -9.99 -9.05
N LYS A 113 -28.86 -11.06 -9.54
CA LYS A 113 -29.36 -11.87 -10.65
C LYS A 113 -29.47 -13.33 -10.22
N LEU A 114 -30.71 -13.82 -10.09
CA LEU A 114 -31.08 -15.20 -9.76
C LEU A 114 -30.31 -16.25 -10.61
N LYS A 115 -29.95 -15.88 -11.85
CA LYS A 115 -29.20 -16.72 -12.78
C LYS A 115 -27.81 -17.13 -12.28
N ASN A 116 -27.12 -16.26 -11.54
CA ASN A 116 -25.77 -16.53 -11.05
C ASN A 116 -25.80 -17.47 -9.84
N VAL A 117 -26.86 -17.40 -9.03
CA VAL A 117 -27.10 -18.30 -7.90
C VAL A 117 -27.49 -19.70 -8.40
N LYS A 118 -28.40 -19.79 -9.38
CA LYS A 118 -28.82 -21.07 -9.99
C LYS A 118 -27.67 -21.88 -10.60
N ARG A 119 -26.60 -21.22 -11.07
CA ARG A 119 -25.43 -21.89 -11.69
C ARG A 119 -24.71 -22.83 -10.72
N TYR A 120 -24.65 -22.48 -9.43
CA TYR A 120 -23.98 -23.28 -8.41
C TYR A 120 -24.81 -24.50 -8.05
N PHE A 121 -26.12 -24.32 -7.83
CA PHE A 121 -27.03 -25.43 -7.50
C PHE A 121 -27.21 -26.43 -8.65
N LYS A 122 -27.21 -25.97 -9.92
CA LYS A 122 -27.28 -26.88 -11.08
C LYS A 122 -26.04 -27.79 -11.19
N LYS A 123 -24.89 -27.33 -10.70
CA LYS A 123 -23.64 -28.12 -10.72
C LYS A 123 -23.64 -29.20 -9.62
N THR A 124 -24.32 -28.95 -8.51
CA THR A 124 -24.41 -29.89 -7.37
C THR A 124 -25.49 -30.96 -7.55
N VAL A 125 -26.55 -30.69 -8.32
CA VAL A 125 -27.66 -31.64 -8.55
C VAL A 125 -27.38 -32.63 -9.70
N CYS A 126 -26.30 -32.41 -10.46
CA CYS A 126 -25.86 -33.31 -11.55
C CYS A 126 -24.52 -34.02 -11.25
N GLY A 127 -24.14 -34.10 -9.96
CA GLY A 127 -23.04 -34.94 -9.48
C GLY A 127 -23.57 -36.21 -8.87
#